data_AF-A0A351X9D1-F1
#
_entry.id   AF-A0A351X9D1-F1
#
_cell.length_a   1.000
_cell.length_b   1.000
_cell.length_c   1.000
_cell.angle_alpha   90.00
_cell.angle_beta   90.00
_cell.angle_gamma   90.00
#
_symmetry.space_group_name_H-M   'P 1'
#
loop_
_entity.id
_entity.type
_entity.pdbx_description
1 polymer ?
#
loop_
_entity_poly.entity_id
_entity_poly.type
_entity_poly.pdbx_seq_one_letter_code
_entity_poly.pdbx_strand_id
1 'polypeptide(L)'
;MRYIRLDREQQNVPVLKNVFYALKLVWKADKKLLIGYIMQEVFGNVFTWFIRNTLFLKVLLEVITGSQDFRMYCRCLVLFALISILDKIVTWSGMRMEKKATKNVLKQMNNMIFEKAQTLDVACYEDPAFYDKYQRATLVVTSGYFDIICFDFTGVISGVISLICVLATISSINVSYLLFLVPIFFVLVVETAKSKYVYARDLKMTTNNRIKAYIQRTVFLKDYSKDLRTSNIFSVLMNRFE
;
A
#
# COMPACT_ATOMS: atom_id res chain seq x y z
N MET A 1 -22.66 -5.25 -23.98
CA MET A 1 -21.33 -5.15 -23.35
C MET A 1 -20.27 -5.59 -24.36
N ARG A 2 -19.36 -4.70 -24.79
CA ARG A 2 -18.19 -5.12 -25.57
C ARG A 2 -17.14 -5.62 -24.58
N TYR A 3 -16.96 -6.94 -24.51
CA TYR A 3 -15.83 -7.54 -23.80
C TYR A 3 -14.55 -7.04 -24.48
N ILE A 4 -13.82 -6.15 -23.83
CA ILE A 4 -12.47 -5.81 -24.26
C ILE A 4 -11.65 -7.08 -24.08
N ARG A 5 -11.15 -7.65 -25.19
CA ARG A 5 -10.18 -8.74 -25.11
C ARG A 5 -8.96 -8.18 -24.39
N LEU A 6 -8.65 -8.75 -23.24
CA LEU A 6 -7.46 -8.39 -22.48
C LEU A 6 -6.24 -8.79 -23.29
N ASP A 7 -5.40 -7.81 -23.64
CA ASP A 7 -4.12 -8.10 -24.30
C ASP A 7 -3.27 -8.97 -23.37
N ARG A 8 -2.55 -9.95 -23.95
CA ARG A 8 -1.69 -10.89 -23.20
C ARG A 8 -0.68 -10.19 -22.29
N GLU A 9 -0.28 -8.96 -22.63
CA GLU A 9 0.61 -8.13 -21.81
C GLU A 9 0.00 -7.69 -20.48
N GLN A 10 -1.33 -7.52 -20.39
CA GLN A 10 -2.02 -7.12 -19.16
C GLN A 10 -2.24 -8.30 -18.19
N GLN A 11 -2.19 -9.55 -18.70
CA GLN A 11 -2.33 -10.76 -17.87
C GLN A 11 -1.04 -11.12 -17.12
N ASN A 12 0.13 -10.89 -17.71
CA ASN A 12 1.43 -11.30 -17.17
C ASN A 12 2.33 -10.10 -16.89
N VAL A 13 1.86 -9.19 -16.04
CA VAL A 13 2.66 -8.03 -15.63
C VAL A 13 3.75 -8.48 -14.65
N PRO A 14 5.04 -8.17 -14.88
CA PRO A 14 6.11 -8.51 -13.95
C PRO A 14 6.04 -7.60 -12.70
N VAL A 15 5.18 -7.97 -11.74
CA VAL A 15 4.85 -7.16 -10.55
C VAL A 15 6.10 -6.78 -9.76
N LEU A 16 6.97 -7.75 -9.43
CA LEU A 16 8.18 -7.49 -8.64
C LEU A 16 9.11 -6.51 -9.34
N LYS A 17 9.33 -6.66 -10.65
CA LYS A 17 10.20 -5.75 -11.42
C LYS A 17 9.64 -4.32 -11.40
N ASN A 18 8.32 -4.17 -11.51
CA ASN A 18 7.66 -2.87 -11.48
C ASN A 18 7.72 -2.23 -10.09
N VAL A 19 7.56 -3.00 -9.03
CA VAL A 19 7.71 -2.51 -7.64
C VAL A 19 9.15 -2.06 -7.40
N PHE A 20 10.15 -2.84 -7.78
CA PHE A 20 11.56 -2.42 -7.67
C PHE A 20 11.87 -1.18 -8.51
N TYR A 21 11.29 -1.06 -9.70
CA TYR A 21 11.42 0.14 -10.53
C TYR A 21 10.81 1.37 -9.84
N ALA A 22 9.61 1.24 -9.28
CA ALA A 22 8.94 2.31 -8.54
C ALA A 22 9.74 2.72 -7.29
N LEU A 23 10.25 1.76 -6.52
CA LEU A 23 11.11 2.02 -5.36
C LEU A 23 12.41 2.72 -5.76
N LYS A 24 13.04 2.32 -6.86
CA LYS A 24 14.23 3.00 -7.40
C LYS A 24 13.91 4.43 -7.82
N LEU A 25 12.73 4.67 -8.38
CA LEU A 25 12.26 5.99 -8.77
C LEU A 25 12.04 6.88 -7.55
N VAL A 26 11.39 6.37 -6.50
CA VAL A 26 11.22 7.06 -5.21
C VAL A 26 12.56 7.36 -4.57
N TRP A 27 13.49 6.40 -4.58
CA TRP A 27 14.82 6.56 -4.00
C TRP A 27 15.63 7.66 -4.68
N LYS A 28 15.55 7.74 -6.02
CA LYS A 28 16.16 8.82 -6.79
C LYS A 28 15.51 10.17 -6.52
N ALA A 29 14.23 10.19 -6.15
CA ALA A 29 13.51 11.41 -5.90
C ALA A 29 13.75 11.96 -4.48
N ASP A 30 13.30 11.22 -3.46
CA ASP A 30 13.61 11.53 -2.06
C ASP A 30 13.68 10.25 -1.24
N LYS A 31 14.90 9.81 -0.92
CA LYS A 31 15.18 8.65 -0.07
C LYS A 31 14.51 8.74 1.32
N LYS A 32 14.19 9.94 1.79
CA LYS A 32 13.55 10.14 3.10
C LYS A 32 12.15 9.53 3.15
N LEU A 33 11.48 9.35 2.00
CA LEU A 33 10.17 8.73 1.96
C LEU A 33 10.25 7.27 2.39
N LEU A 34 11.13 6.49 1.75
CA LEU A 34 11.32 5.09 2.10
C LEU A 34 11.86 4.94 3.53
N ILE A 35 12.79 5.80 3.94
CA ILE A 35 13.34 5.76 5.31
C ILE A 35 12.25 6.07 6.35
N GLY A 36 11.37 7.05 6.08
CA GLY A 36 10.25 7.38 6.96
C GLY A 36 9.31 6.18 7.18
N TYR A 37 8.95 5.49 6.09
CA TYR A 37 8.15 4.27 6.18
C TYR A 37 8.89 3.12 6.87
N ILE A 38 10.18 2.93 6.62
CA ILE A 38 10.99 1.92 7.35
C ILE A 38 10.96 2.21 8.86
N MET A 39 11.17 3.47 9.27
CA MET A 39 11.14 3.86 10.68
C MET A 39 9.76 3.65 11.30
N GLN A 40 8.68 3.91 10.56
CA GLN A 40 7.33 3.69 11.05
C GLN A 40 6.98 2.20 11.14
N GLU A 41 7.11 1.50 10.01
CA GLU A 41 6.61 0.14 9.87
C GLU A 41 7.50 -0.88 10.55
N VAL A 42 8.83 -0.77 10.46
CA VAL A 42 9.72 -1.75 11.10
C VAL A 42 9.63 -1.63 12.61
N PHE A 43 9.77 -0.43 13.18
CA PHE A 43 9.71 -0.27 14.63
C PHE A 43 8.30 -0.53 15.15
N GLY A 44 7.27 0.05 14.52
CA GLY A 44 5.89 -0.08 14.97
C GLY A 44 5.37 -1.53 14.90
N ASN A 45 5.67 -2.26 13.83
CA ASN A 45 5.26 -3.66 13.70
C ASN A 45 6.09 -4.59 14.60
N VAL A 46 7.42 -4.45 14.66
CA VAL A 46 8.24 -5.27 15.56
C VAL A 46 7.84 -5.04 17.02
N PHE A 47 7.61 -3.79 17.42
CA PHE A 47 7.12 -3.48 18.76
C PHE A 47 5.74 -4.12 19.02
N THR A 48 4.83 -4.03 18.06
CA THR A 48 3.47 -4.57 18.18
C THR A 48 3.44 -6.09 18.22
N TRP A 49 3.95 -6.74 17.18
CA TRP A 49 3.80 -8.17 16.97
C TRP A 49 4.74 -8.97 17.86
N PHE A 50 5.97 -8.49 18.07
CA PHE A 50 6.96 -9.22 18.84
C PHE A 50 7.01 -8.76 20.31
N ILE A 51 7.26 -7.47 20.57
CA ILE A 51 7.49 -7.00 21.94
C ILE A 51 6.20 -7.05 22.78
N ARG A 52 5.11 -6.47 22.26
CA ARG A 52 3.82 -6.40 22.98
C ARG A 52 3.06 -7.72 22.97
N ASN A 53 2.93 -8.38 21.82
CA ASN A 53 2.09 -9.58 21.74
C ASN A 53 2.83 -10.86 22.17
N THR A 54 4.15 -10.97 21.98
CA THR A 54 4.89 -12.19 22.33
C THR A 54 5.65 -12.05 23.64
N LEU A 55 6.60 -11.12 23.73
CA LEU A 55 7.48 -11.01 24.90
C LEU A 55 6.74 -10.57 26.16
N PHE A 56 5.88 -9.55 26.07
CA PHE A 56 5.13 -9.07 27.23
C PHE A 56 4.16 -10.13 27.76
N LEU A 57 3.45 -10.85 26.88
CA LEU A 57 2.59 -11.96 27.30
C LEU A 57 3.39 -13.09 27.96
N LYS A 58 4.56 -13.44 27.41
CA LYS A 58 5.45 -14.45 28.02
C LYS A 58 5.83 -14.04 29.46
N VAL A 59 6.33 -12.83 29.65
CA VAL A 59 6.73 -12.33 30.98
C VAL A 59 5.55 -12.29 31.95
N LEU A 60 4.37 -11.87 31.48
CA LEU A 60 3.16 -11.85 32.30
C LEU A 60 2.76 -13.26 32.76
N LEU A 61 2.82 -14.25 31.87
CA LEU A 61 2.50 -15.65 32.19
C LEU A 61 3.49 -16.27 33.17
N GLU A 62 4.79 -15.96 33.06
CA GLU A 62 5.83 -16.45 33.99
C GLU A 62 5.59 -15.96 35.42
N VAL A 63 5.10 -14.74 35.58
CA VAL A 63 4.78 -14.14 36.89
C VAL A 63 3.51 -14.77 37.47
N ILE A 64 2.47 -14.97 36.66
CA ILE A 64 1.20 -15.58 37.10
C ILE A 64 1.41 -17.03 37.54
N THR A 65 2.28 -17.77 36.85
CA THR A 65 2.62 -19.16 37.19
C THR A 65 3.55 -19.28 38.41
N GLY A 66 3.97 -18.14 39.00
CA GLY A 66 4.75 -18.11 40.24
C GLY A 66 6.24 -18.43 40.06
N SER A 67 6.75 -18.41 38.83
CA SER A 67 8.16 -18.72 38.53
C SER A 67 9.11 -17.52 38.73
N GLN A 68 8.58 -16.32 38.98
CA GLN A 68 9.31 -15.06 39.01
C GLN A 68 8.81 -14.13 40.12
N ASP A 69 9.71 -13.33 40.72
CA ASP A 69 9.38 -12.33 41.74
C ASP A 69 8.61 -11.14 41.18
N PHE A 70 7.62 -10.64 41.93
CA PHE A 70 6.83 -9.45 41.56
C PHE A 70 7.69 -8.19 41.31
N ARG A 71 8.84 -8.07 42.00
CA ARG A 71 9.79 -6.97 41.79
C ARG A 71 10.42 -7.02 40.39
N MET A 72 10.67 -8.21 39.85
CA MET A 72 11.19 -8.38 38.49
C MET A 72 10.13 -8.00 37.44
N TYR A 73 8.86 -8.36 37.69
CA TYR A 73 7.74 -7.91 36.86
C TYR A 73 7.63 -6.39 36.76
N CYS A 74 7.66 -5.67 37.89
CA CYS A 74 7.60 -4.21 37.88
C CYS A 74 8.74 -3.59 37.08
N ARG A 75 9.95 -4.16 37.14
CA ARG A 75 11.10 -3.71 36.33
C ARG A 75 10.87 -3.93 34.84
N CYS A 76 10.38 -5.11 34.45
CA CYS A 76 10.03 -5.42 33.06
C CYS A 76 8.91 -4.50 32.53
N LEU A 77 7.93 -4.16 33.36
CA LEU A 77 6.84 -3.26 32.99
C LEU A 77 7.36 -1.83 32.73
N VAL A 78 8.23 -1.33 33.59
CA VAL A 78 8.87 -0.02 33.38
C VAL A 78 9.71 -0.01 32.10
N LEU A 79 10.51 -1.07 31.87
CA LEU A 79 11.28 -1.21 30.62
C LEU A 79 10.37 -1.24 29.39
N PHE A 80 9.26 -1.98 29.45
CA PHE A 80 8.27 -2.03 28.38
C PHE A 80 7.66 -0.65 28.11
N ALA A 81 7.30 0.10 29.16
CA ALA A 81 6.78 1.46 29.03
C ALA A 81 7.81 2.39 28.37
N LEU A 82 9.08 2.31 28.76
CA LEU A 82 10.16 3.10 28.14
C LEU A 82 10.34 2.76 26.65
N ILE A 83 10.36 1.47 26.31
CA ILE A 83 10.46 1.03 24.91
C ILE A 83 9.23 1.48 24.11
N SER A 84 8.04 1.44 24.71
CA SER A 84 6.80 1.93 24.08
C SER A 84 6.87 3.42 23.73
N ILE A 85 7.42 4.23 24.65
CA ILE A 85 7.61 5.66 24.42
C ILE A 85 8.62 5.90 23.30
N LEU A 86 9.75 5.16 23.31
CA LEU A 86 10.75 5.24 22.26
C LEU A 86 10.18 4.86 20.88
N ASP A 87 9.40 3.79 20.80
CA ASP A 87 8.69 3.40 19.57
C ASP A 87 7.78 4.53 19.06
N LYS A 88 7.03 5.18 19.95
CA LYS A 88 6.18 6.33 19.58
C LYS A 88 6.98 7.54 19.08
N ILE A 89 8.14 7.82 19.67
CA ILE A 89 9.01 8.90 19.20
C ILE A 89 9.57 8.60 17.81
N VAL A 90 10.02 7.36 17.58
CA VAL A 90 10.60 6.93 16.29
C VAL A 90 9.54 6.93 15.20
N THR A 91 8.37 6.35 15.46
CA THR A 91 7.25 6.31 14.50
C THR A 91 6.72 7.72 14.18
N TRP A 92 6.61 8.60 15.17
CA TRP A 92 6.24 10.00 14.95
C TRP A 92 7.27 10.77 14.11
N SER A 93 8.56 10.56 14.38
CA SER A 93 9.64 11.14 13.58
C SER A 93 9.59 10.64 12.13
N GLY A 94 9.37 9.33 11.94
CA GLY A 94 9.19 8.70 10.63
C GLY A 94 8.02 9.32 9.84
N MET A 95 6.85 9.47 10.48
CA MET A 95 5.67 10.08 9.88
C MET A 95 5.89 11.56 9.50
N ARG A 96 6.64 12.32 10.33
CA ARG A 96 6.99 13.70 10.00
C ARG A 96 7.90 13.77 8.78
N MET A 97 8.86 12.84 8.66
CA MET A 97 9.77 12.75 7.52
C MET A 97 9.03 12.35 6.24
N GLU A 98 8.19 11.31 6.33
CA GLU A 98 7.32 10.80 5.27
C GLU A 98 6.50 11.95 4.67
N LYS A 99 5.68 12.66 5.46
CA LYS A 99 4.81 13.74 4.96
C LYS A 99 5.54 14.82 4.18
N LYS A 100 6.79 15.14 4.54
CA LYS A 100 7.62 16.10 3.80
C LYS A 100 8.17 15.47 2.52
N ALA A 101 8.65 14.24 2.59
CA ALA A 101 9.22 13.53 1.46
C ALA A 101 8.16 13.19 0.39
N THR A 102 6.93 12.82 0.77
CA THR A 102 5.81 12.57 -0.14
C THR A 102 5.58 13.77 -1.07
N LYS A 103 5.57 14.99 -0.52
CA LYS A 103 5.42 16.22 -1.33
C LYS A 103 6.56 16.41 -2.31
N ASN A 104 7.79 16.11 -1.89
CA ASN A 104 8.97 16.22 -2.76
C ASN A 104 8.92 15.19 -3.90
N VAL A 105 8.61 13.94 -3.58
CA VAL A 105 8.47 12.86 -4.56
C VAL A 105 7.36 13.22 -5.55
N LEU A 106 6.18 13.62 -5.07
CA LEU A 106 5.06 14.01 -5.93
C LEU A 106 5.41 15.20 -6.84
N LYS A 107 6.12 16.22 -6.33
CA LYS A 107 6.61 17.33 -7.15
C LYS A 107 7.54 16.83 -8.25
N GLN A 108 8.51 15.98 -7.93
CA GLN A 108 9.48 15.49 -8.91
C GLN A 108 8.85 14.58 -9.96
N MET A 109 7.94 13.70 -9.56
CA MET A 109 7.20 12.85 -10.50
C MET A 109 6.35 13.68 -11.47
N ASN A 110 5.65 14.70 -10.96
CA ASN A 110 4.89 15.62 -11.81
C ASN A 110 5.80 16.40 -12.76
N ASN A 111 6.94 16.91 -12.28
CA ASN A 111 7.90 17.62 -13.13
C ASN A 111 8.40 16.74 -14.29
N MET A 112 8.72 15.47 -14.04
CA MET A 112 9.13 14.56 -15.12
C MET A 112 8.03 14.36 -16.17
N ILE A 113 6.76 14.29 -15.75
CA ILE A 113 5.63 14.20 -16.69
C ILE A 113 5.50 15.50 -17.49
N PHE A 114 5.60 16.67 -16.83
CA PHE A 114 5.49 17.97 -17.48
C PHE A 114 6.63 18.24 -18.46
N GLU A 115 7.87 17.95 -18.08
CA GLU A 115 9.05 18.06 -18.96
C GLU A 115 8.86 17.15 -20.19
N LYS A 116 8.36 15.92 -20.00
CA LYS A 116 8.10 15.05 -21.14
C LYS A 116 6.98 15.58 -22.02
N ALA A 117 5.88 16.08 -21.43
CA ALA A 117 4.77 16.66 -22.15
C ALA A 117 5.18 17.87 -23.03
N GLN A 118 6.10 18.71 -22.54
CA GLN A 118 6.61 19.86 -23.31
C GLN A 118 7.40 19.46 -24.57
N THR A 119 7.98 18.26 -24.59
CA THR A 119 8.77 17.78 -25.75
C THR A 119 7.92 17.13 -26.85
N LEU A 120 6.61 16.99 -26.63
CA LEU A 120 5.72 16.24 -27.51
C LEU A 120 4.83 17.19 -28.33
N ASP A 121 4.56 16.79 -29.57
CA ASP A 121 3.64 17.54 -30.43
C ASP A 121 2.19 17.36 -30.00
N VAL A 122 1.34 18.35 -30.29
CA VAL A 122 -0.08 18.36 -29.97
C VAL A 122 -0.79 17.17 -30.63
N ALA A 123 -0.37 16.78 -31.83
CA ALA A 123 -0.92 15.62 -32.55
C ALA A 123 -0.79 14.30 -31.76
N CYS A 124 0.22 14.16 -30.89
CA CYS A 124 0.37 12.96 -30.07
C CYS A 124 -0.77 12.77 -29.07
N TYR A 125 -1.47 13.84 -28.67
CA TYR A 125 -2.59 13.75 -27.73
C TYR A 125 -3.87 13.23 -28.37
N GLU A 126 -3.95 13.23 -29.70
CA GLU A 126 -5.07 12.68 -30.45
C GLU A 126 -4.96 11.16 -30.63
N ASP A 127 -3.75 10.58 -30.47
CA ASP A 127 -3.55 9.14 -30.45
C ASP A 127 -4.09 8.52 -29.14
N PRO A 128 -5.13 7.66 -29.21
CA PRO A 128 -5.69 7.01 -28.02
C PRO A 128 -4.66 6.20 -27.23
N ALA A 129 -3.70 5.57 -27.91
CA ALA A 129 -2.70 4.73 -27.25
C ALA A 129 -1.71 5.54 -26.41
N PHE A 130 -1.31 6.71 -26.91
CA PHE A 130 -0.51 7.67 -26.14
C PHE A 130 -1.31 8.30 -25.00
N TYR A 131 -2.53 8.76 -25.28
CA TYR A 131 -3.40 9.40 -24.29
C TYR A 131 -3.66 8.49 -23.08
N ASP A 132 -3.94 7.21 -23.32
CA ASP A 132 -4.13 6.22 -22.26
C ASP A 132 -2.87 6.08 -21.37
N LYS A 133 -1.66 6.08 -21.96
CA LYS A 133 -0.40 6.01 -21.20
C LYS A 133 -0.18 7.27 -20.37
N TYR A 134 -0.42 8.45 -20.96
CA TYR A 134 -0.29 9.73 -20.27
C TYR A 134 -1.28 9.86 -19.10
N GLN A 135 -2.54 9.49 -19.31
CA GLN A 135 -3.56 9.51 -18.27
C GLN A 135 -3.22 8.53 -17.14
N ARG A 136 -2.75 7.32 -17.48
CA ARG A 136 -2.29 6.34 -16.47
C ARG A 136 -1.11 6.87 -15.66
N ALA A 137 -0.12 7.48 -16.29
CA ALA A 137 1.03 8.07 -15.59
C ALA A 137 0.57 9.15 -14.60
N THR A 138 -0.33 10.05 -15.05
CA THR A 138 -0.88 11.12 -14.22
C THR A 138 -1.69 10.58 -13.05
N LEU A 139 -2.52 9.56 -13.29
CA LEU A 139 -3.30 8.89 -12.23
C LEU A 139 -2.39 8.23 -11.18
N VAL A 140 -1.31 7.56 -11.61
CA VAL A 140 -0.36 6.92 -10.69
C VAL A 140 0.30 7.94 -9.76
N VAL A 141 0.69 9.10 -10.29
CA VAL A 141 1.31 10.17 -9.50
C VAL A 141 0.30 10.85 -8.57
N THR A 142 -0.92 11.07 -9.03
CA THR A 142 -1.94 11.83 -8.28
C THR A 142 -2.60 11.00 -7.17
N SER A 143 -2.72 9.69 -7.36
CA SER A 143 -3.47 8.82 -6.43
C SER A 143 -2.61 8.25 -5.28
N GLY A 144 -1.38 8.75 -5.08
CA GLY A 144 -0.53 8.33 -3.96
C GLY A 144 0.00 6.90 -4.05
N TYR A 145 0.04 6.29 -5.25
CA TYR A 145 0.50 4.90 -5.41
C TYR A 145 1.95 4.70 -4.94
N PHE A 146 2.81 5.72 -5.03
CA PHE A 146 4.19 5.63 -4.54
C PHE A 146 4.27 5.50 -3.01
N ASP A 147 3.42 6.21 -2.27
CA ASP A 147 3.31 6.10 -0.82
C ASP A 147 2.81 4.69 -0.43
N ILE A 148 1.76 4.21 -1.11
CA ILE A 148 1.20 2.87 -0.89
C ILE A 148 2.26 1.79 -1.14
N ILE A 149 3.00 1.87 -2.26
CA ILE A 149 4.06 0.90 -2.58
C ILE A 149 5.16 0.91 -1.51
N CYS A 150 5.57 2.08 -1.02
CA CYS A 150 6.57 2.16 0.04
C CYS A 150 6.05 1.60 1.37
N PHE A 151 4.81 1.92 1.73
CA PHE A 151 4.14 1.39 2.92
C PHE A 151 4.05 -0.15 2.85
N ASP A 152 3.51 -0.71 1.77
CA ASP A 152 3.34 -2.16 1.61
C ASP A 152 4.70 -2.87 1.60
N PHE A 153 5.69 -2.33 0.88
CA PHE A 153 7.04 -2.92 0.83
C PHE A 153 7.71 -2.96 2.21
N THR A 154 7.62 -1.86 2.96
CA THR A 154 8.20 -1.80 4.31
C THR A 154 7.41 -2.64 5.31
N GLY A 155 6.09 -2.75 5.14
CA GLY A 155 5.22 -3.66 5.89
C GLY A 155 5.55 -5.14 5.67
N VAL A 156 5.88 -5.54 4.44
CA VAL A 156 6.36 -6.91 4.16
C VAL A 156 7.70 -7.16 4.86
N ILE A 157 8.65 -6.22 4.78
CA ILE A 157 9.95 -6.34 5.45
C ILE A 157 9.77 -6.43 6.97
N SER A 158 8.96 -5.54 7.56
CA SER A 158 8.70 -5.52 9.00
C SER A 158 8.00 -6.79 9.46
N GLY A 159 7.06 -7.32 8.66
CA GLY A 159 6.38 -8.59 8.91
C GLY A 159 7.34 -9.77 8.90
N VAL A 160 8.27 -9.83 7.93
CA VAL A 160 9.30 -10.87 7.89
C VAL A 160 10.23 -10.79 9.10
N ILE A 161 10.69 -9.60 9.48
CA ILE A 161 11.55 -9.41 10.66
C ILE A 161 10.80 -9.86 11.93
N SER A 162 9.56 -9.41 12.10
CA SER A 162 8.73 -9.78 13.26
C SER A 162 8.49 -11.29 13.33
N LEU A 163 8.20 -11.91 12.19
CA LEU A 163 8.02 -13.36 12.08
C LEU A 163 9.29 -14.10 12.51
N ILE A 164 10.48 -13.68 12.05
CA ILE A 164 11.75 -14.28 12.45
C ILE A 164 11.96 -14.17 13.96
N CYS A 165 11.69 -13.01 14.57
CA CYS A 165 11.81 -12.82 16.02
C CYS A 165 10.88 -13.73 16.82
N VAL A 166 9.62 -13.86 16.38
CA VAL A 166 8.64 -14.75 17.02
C VAL A 166 9.07 -16.21 16.87
N LEU A 167 9.50 -16.63 15.68
CA LEU A 167 9.99 -17.99 15.42
C LEU A 167 11.22 -18.34 16.26
N ALA A 168 12.17 -17.41 16.39
CA ALA A 168 13.34 -17.59 17.25
C ALA A 168 12.92 -17.80 18.72
N THR A 169 11.93 -17.06 19.20
CA THR A 169 11.43 -17.15 20.58
C THR A 169 10.70 -18.46 20.84
N ILE A 170 9.87 -18.92 19.91
CA ILE A 170 9.17 -20.20 19.99
C ILE A 170 10.19 -21.36 19.98
N SER A 171 11.18 -21.27 19.08
CA SER A 171 12.23 -22.29 18.95
C SER A 171 13.10 -22.40 20.20
N SER A 172 13.33 -21.28 20.90
CA SER A 172 14.03 -21.26 22.19
C SER A 172 13.23 -21.93 23.31
N ILE A 173 11.92 -22.07 23.20
CA ILE A 173 11.09 -22.77 24.18
C ILE A 173 11.06 -24.26 23.84
N ASN A 174 10.52 -24.62 22.68
CA ASN A 174 10.49 -25.99 22.17
C ASN A 174 10.30 -26.00 20.66
N VAL A 175 11.15 -26.73 19.95
CA VAL A 175 11.11 -26.84 18.47
C VAL A 175 9.80 -27.47 17.98
N SER A 176 9.20 -28.39 18.76
CA SER A 176 7.96 -29.08 18.41
C SER A 176 6.76 -28.13 18.21
N TYR A 177 6.76 -26.96 18.85
CA TYR A 177 5.68 -25.98 18.69
C TYR A 177 5.67 -25.30 17.32
N LEU A 178 6.74 -25.42 16.52
CA LEU A 178 6.75 -24.95 15.13
C LEU A 178 5.74 -25.70 14.25
N LEU A 179 5.30 -26.90 14.64
CA LEU A 179 4.25 -27.63 13.92
C LEU A 179 2.93 -26.81 13.87
N PHE A 180 2.68 -25.95 14.86
CA PHE A 180 1.50 -25.08 14.87
C PHE A 180 1.53 -23.97 13.81
N LEU A 181 2.64 -23.78 13.08
CA LEU A 181 2.69 -22.88 11.92
C LEU A 181 2.09 -23.49 10.64
N VAL A 182 1.85 -24.80 10.59
CA VAL A 182 1.32 -25.47 9.38
C VAL A 182 0.05 -24.80 8.80
N PRO A 183 -0.94 -24.35 9.61
CA PRO A 183 -2.12 -23.64 9.10
C PRO A 183 -1.80 -22.32 8.37
N ILE A 184 -0.66 -21.69 8.64
CA ILE A 184 -0.27 -20.43 7.97
C ILE A 184 -0.07 -20.65 6.47
N PHE A 185 0.45 -21.81 6.06
CA PHE A 185 0.59 -22.14 4.65
C PHE A 185 -0.77 -22.18 3.93
N PHE A 186 -1.81 -22.67 4.60
CA PHE A 186 -3.17 -22.66 4.05
C PHE A 186 -3.68 -21.24 3.86
N VAL A 187 -3.47 -20.36 4.84
CA VAL A 187 -3.82 -18.93 4.74
C VAL A 187 -3.10 -18.27 3.56
N LEU A 188 -1.80 -18.54 3.37
CA LEU A 188 -1.02 -18.00 2.25
C LEU A 188 -1.59 -18.42 0.89
N VAL A 189 -2.00 -19.69 0.74
CA VAL A 189 -2.63 -20.20 -0.50
C VAL A 189 -3.95 -19.49 -0.76
N VAL A 190 -4.80 -19.34 0.27
CA VAL A 190 -6.11 -18.67 0.15
C VAL A 190 -5.95 -17.19 -0.21
N GLU A 191 -5.08 -16.45 0.47
CA GLU A 191 -4.85 -15.04 0.18
C GLU A 191 -4.22 -14.82 -1.20
N THR A 192 -3.35 -15.72 -1.65
CA THR A 192 -2.79 -15.67 -3.02
C THR A 192 -3.87 -15.91 -4.08
N ALA A 193 -4.75 -16.89 -3.85
CA ALA A 193 -5.88 -17.16 -4.76
C ALA A 193 -6.83 -15.95 -4.81
N LYS A 194 -7.22 -15.41 -3.64
CA LYS A 194 -8.05 -14.22 -3.50
C LYS A 194 -7.43 -13.01 -4.22
N SER A 195 -6.14 -12.77 -4.08
CA SER A 195 -5.43 -11.69 -4.77
C SER A 195 -5.57 -11.77 -6.29
N LYS A 196 -5.44 -12.97 -6.88
CA LYS A 196 -5.64 -13.19 -8.32
C LYS A 196 -7.08 -12.89 -8.77
N TYR A 197 -8.07 -13.30 -7.97
CA TYR A 197 -9.48 -13.03 -8.28
C TYR A 197 -9.81 -11.54 -8.18
N VAL A 198 -9.29 -10.84 -7.17
CA VAL A 198 -9.44 -9.39 -7.03
C VAL A 198 -8.83 -8.68 -8.24
N TYR A 199 -7.61 -9.04 -8.64
CA TYR A 199 -6.97 -8.48 -9.83
C TYR A 199 -7.82 -8.71 -11.09
N ALA A 200 -8.27 -9.95 -11.33
CA ALA A 200 -9.10 -10.27 -12.49
C ALA A 200 -10.44 -9.51 -12.49
N ARG A 201 -11.05 -9.33 -11.32
CA ARG A 201 -12.28 -8.53 -11.15
C ARG A 201 -12.01 -7.07 -11.48
N ASP A 202 -10.98 -6.47 -10.90
CA ASP A 202 -10.67 -5.06 -11.08
C ASP A 202 -10.37 -4.74 -12.55
N LEU A 203 -9.68 -5.66 -13.25
CA LEU A 203 -9.39 -5.56 -14.67
C LEU A 203 -10.69 -5.58 -15.52
N LYS A 204 -11.65 -6.45 -15.19
CA LYS A 204 -12.98 -6.45 -15.84
C LYS A 204 -13.78 -5.18 -15.54
N MET A 205 -13.63 -4.61 -14.35
CA MET A 205 -14.34 -3.41 -13.91
C MET A 205 -13.77 -2.10 -14.48
N THR A 206 -12.57 -2.10 -15.05
CA THR A 206 -11.92 -0.89 -15.60
C THR A 206 -12.81 -0.10 -16.56
N THR A 207 -13.49 -0.78 -17.49
CA THR A 207 -14.36 -0.12 -18.49
C THR A 207 -15.59 0.49 -17.83
N ASN A 208 -16.23 -0.25 -16.92
CA ASN A 208 -17.40 0.22 -16.19
C ASN A 208 -17.05 1.41 -15.31
N ASN A 209 -15.92 1.35 -14.59
CA ASN A 209 -15.41 2.46 -13.79
C ASN A 209 -15.10 3.70 -14.64
N ARG A 210 -14.57 3.50 -15.85
CA ARG A 210 -14.32 4.61 -16.80
C ARG A 210 -15.62 5.26 -17.27
N ILE A 211 -16.61 4.47 -17.68
CA ILE A 211 -17.93 4.97 -18.08
C ILE A 211 -18.58 5.75 -16.92
N LYS A 212 -18.56 5.17 -15.72
CA LYS A 212 -19.05 5.80 -14.50
C LYS A 212 -18.37 7.15 -14.24
N ALA A 213 -17.04 7.19 -14.32
CA ALA A 213 -16.26 8.42 -14.12
C ALA A 213 -16.59 9.50 -15.16
N TYR A 214 -16.78 9.14 -16.43
CA TYR A 214 -17.20 10.09 -17.46
C TYR A 214 -18.60 10.63 -17.21
N ILE A 215 -19.57 9.77 -16.91
CA ILE A 215 -20.94 10.19 -16.60
C ILE A 215 -20.94 11.14 -15.40
N GLN A 216 -20.26 10.78 -14.30
CA GLN A 216 -20.13 11.64 -13.12
C GLN A 216 -19.51 13.00 -13.50
N ARG A 217 -18.38 12.99 -14.21
CA ARG A 217 -17.71 14.22 -14.64
C ARG A 217 -18.65 15.10 -15.48
N THR A 218 -19.35 14.53 -16.46
CA THR A 218 -20.29 15.27 -17.31
C THR A 218 -21.46 15.85 -16.52
N VAL A 219 -22.03 15.09 -15.59
CA VAL A 219 -23.17 15.54 -14.76
C VAL A 219 -22.77 16.65 -13.77
N PHE A 220 -21.57 16.58 -13.20
CA PHE A 220 -21.12 17.54 -12.18
C PHE A 220 -20.41 18.78 -12.73
N LEU A 221 -19.93 18.76 -13.98
CA LEU A 221 -19.29 19.93 -14.60
C LEU A 221 -20.32 20.99 -14.98
N LYS A 222 -20.10 22.20 -14.49
CA LYS A 222 -20.94 23.37 -14.80
C LYS A 222 -21.08 23.63 -16.31
N ASP A 223 -20.04 23.32 -17.07
CA ASP A 223 -19.98 23.57 -18.52
C ASP A 223 -21.07 22.80 -19.27
N TYR A 224 -21.45 21.60 -18.80
CA TYR A 224 -22.51 20.78 -19.42
C TYR A 224 -23.90 21.03 -18.82
N SER A 225 -24.03 21.93 -17.83
CA SER A 225 -25.29 22.13 -17.10
C SER A 225 -26.43 22.67 -17.95
N LYS A 226 -26.13 23.43 -19.01
CA LYS A 226 -27.13 23.93 -19.95
C LYS A 226 -27.63 22.80 -20.83
N ASP A 227 -26.73 22.04 -21.44
CA ASP A 227 -27.07 20.92 -22.32
C ASP A 227 -27.85 19.82 -21.58
N LEU A 228 -27.53 19.57 -20.31
CA LEU A 228 -28.27 18.63 -19.46
C LEU A 228 -29.72 19.08 -19.16
N ARG A 229 -29.99 20.40 -19.17
CA ARG A 229 -31.33 20.96 -18.92
C ARG A 229 -32.13 21.17 -20.19
N THR A 230 -31.48 21.49 -21.30
CA THR A 230 -32.12 21.77 -22.58
C THR A 230 -32.32 20.51 -23.42
N SER A 231 -31.55 19.44 -23.17
CA SER A 231 -31.67 18.17 -23.87
C SER A 231 -32.07 17.02 -22.93
N ASN A 232 -32.57 15.93 -23.50
CA ASN A 232 -32.89 14.71 -22.74
C ASN A 232 -31.64 13.81 -22.50
N ILE A 233 -30.42 14.36 -22.61
CA ILE A 233 -29.20 13.55 -22.51
C ILE A 233 -28.98 12.98 -21.11
N PHE A 234 -29.55 13.61 -20.08
CA PHE A 234 -29.47 13.13 -18.70
C PHE A 234 -30.07 11.73 -18.51
N SER A 235 -31.23 11.45 -19.11
CA SER A 235 -31.86 10.11 -19.03
C SER A 235 -31.00 9.05 -19.71
N VAL A 236 -30.40 9.37 -20.86
CA VAL A 236 -29.50 8.48 -21.59
C VAL A 236 -28.23 8.17 -20.79
N LEU A 237 -27.68 9.18 -20.11
CA LEU A 237 -26.52 9.00 -19.23
C LEU A 237 -26.86 8.13 -18.02
N MET A 238 -28.03 8.32 -17.41
CA MET A 238 -28.48 7.51 -16.27
C MET A 238 -28.71 6.05 -16.67
N ASN A 239 -29.34 5.79 -17.82
CA ASN A 239 -29.54 4.44 -18.34
C ASN A 239 -28.22 3.69 -18.64
N ARG A 240 -27.11 4.41 -18.83
CA ARG A 240 -25.78 3.83 -19.02
C ARG A 240 -25.02 3.69 -17.70
N PHE A 241 -25.48 4.36 -16.65
CA PHE A 241 -24.93 4.31 -15.31
C PHE A 241 -25.46 3.11 -14.52
N GLU A 242 -26.74 2.78 -14.72
CA GLU A 242 -27.38 1.53 -14.26
C GLU A 242 -26.75 0.28 -14.93
#